data_AF-B7T9W1-F1
#
_entry.id   AF-B7T9W1-F1
#
_cell.length_a   1.000
_cell.length_b   1.000
_cell.length_c   1.000
_cell.angle_alpha   90.00
_cell.angle_beta   90.00
_cell.angle_gamma   90.00
#
_symmetry.space_group_name_H-M   'P 1'
#
loop_
_entity.id
_entity.type
_entity.pdbx_description
1 polymer ?
#
loop_
_entity_poly.entity_id
_entity_poly.type
_entity_poly.pdbx_seq_one_letter_code
_entity_poly.pdbx_strand_id
1 'polypeptide(L)'
;MCCPLASTGSCKDQPVRAFLRCRAWARPAPQCVHSGVISATFVASDMFGERLGYRGAVACLAGIDRVLRLLRGCLLAWAGVALLPQASVAAEYEIGAAPTWVARVAPQIDAKQLADVPAVGVHYLLSDQQVRVDSASKEVFRHFASRVVGQNGLEQAASLEFGFDPAYQTLTLHSIDVIRNGTVIPKLATATVRVLQREPELESRIFDGRKSANVFLDDVRVGDVVEYAYSLRGSNPVFGGRQFGGLELVWRAPVGHRFSRLLVPKDRPFKLAHHNTTAEPSLTERGGYADYRWEARNTPPIRVDSDSPRWYDPYAWVQWSEFADWGDVARWAEPL
;
A
#
# COMPACT_ATOMS: atom_id res chain seq x y z
N MET A 1 -47.72 54.04 30.56
CA MET A 1 -46.83 53.09 29.85
C MET A 1 -45.75 52.70 30.83
N CYS A 2 -45.87 51.46 31.29
CA CYS A 2 -45.35 50.97 32.56
C CYS A 2 -44.21 49.99 32.30
N CYS A 3 -43.10 50.14 33.03
CA CYS A 3 -42.55 49.00 33.75
C CYS A 3 -43.43 48.82 35.00
N PRO A 4 -43.67 47.61 35.54
CA PRO A 4 -42.58 47.02 36.31
C PRO A 4 -42.61 45.49 36.58
N LEU A 5 -41.52 45.04 37.21
CA LEU A 5 -41.43 44.17 38.41
C LEU A 5 -41.79 42.67 38.36
N ALA A 6 -40.84 41.93 38.96
CA ALA A 6 -41.01 40.76 39.83
C ALA A 6 -41.34 39.41 39.16
N SER A 7 -40.96 38.24 39.69
CA SER A 7 -40.31 37.87 40.94
C SER A 7 -40.02 36.36 40.91
N THR A 8 -39.02 35.94 41.71
CA THR A 8 -39.02 34.74 42.58
C THR A 8 -39.23 33.33 42.01
N GLY A 9 -38.33 32.41 42.38
CA GLY A 9 -38.65 30.98 42.42
C GLY A 9 -37.44 30.06 42.57
N SER A 10 -37.03 29.82 43.81
CA SER A 10 -35.93 28.96 44.26
C SER A 10 -36.36 27.49 44.43
N CYS A 11 -35.36 26.61 44.58
CA CYS A 11 -35.34 25.31 45.29
C CYS A 11 -35.57 23.99 44.53
N LYS A 12 -34.43 23.30 44.33
CA LYS A 12 -33.97 22.09 45.07
C LYS A 12 -34.42 20.68 44.66
N ASP A 13 -33.37 19.85 44.58
CA ASP A 13 -33.21 18.47 45.07
C ASP A 13 -33.72 17.26 44.25
N GLN A 14 -32.79 16.71 43.43
CA GLN A 14 -32.11 15.40 43.59
C GLN A 14 -32.90 14.04 43.60
N PRO A 15 -32.20 12.89 43.36
CA PRO A 15 -32.64 11.82 42.47
C PRO A 15 -33.16 10.55 43.16
N VAL A 16 -33.73 9.62 42.37
CA VAL A 16 -34.13 8.27 42.81
C VAL A 16 -33.30 7.18 42.14
N ARG A 17 -32.70 6.30 42.97
CA ARG A 17 -32.09 5.00 42.64
C ARG A 17 -33.11 3.87 42.82
N ALA A 18 -33.03 2.80 42.00
CA ALA A 18 -33.25 1.39 42.38
C ALA A 18 -32.92 0.50 41.14
N PHE A 19 -31.84 -0.29 41.11
CA PHE A 19 -31.67 -1.67 41.61
C PHE A 19 -32.72 -2.70 41.16
N LEU A 20 -32.30 -3.69 40.36
CA LEU A 20 -32.63 -5.11 40.56
C LEU A 20 -31.67 -6.02 39.77
N ARG A 21 -31.08 -6.98 40.50
CA ARG A 21 -30.25 -8.10 40.03
C ARG A 21 -31.16 -9.30 39.76
N CYS A 22 -30.77 -10.20 38.85
CA CYS A 22 -30.98 -11.64 39.00
C CYS A 22 -29.83 -12.44 38.33
N ARG A 23 -29.46 -13.54 38.99
CA ARG A 23 -28.29 -14.40 38.76
C ARG A 23 -28.75 -15.76 38.22
N ALA A 24 -27.93 -16.31 37.32
CA ALA A 24 -27.49 -17.70 37.19
C ALA A 24 -28.52 -18.83 36.93
N TRP A 25 -28.18 -19.73 36.01
CA TRP A 25 -28.23 -21.20 36.17
C TRP A 25 -27.10 -21.83 35.33
N ALA A 26 -26.55 -22.93 35.83
CA ALA A 26 -25.34 -23.60 35.36
C ALA A 26 -25.59 -25.09 35.14
N ARG A 27 -24.93 -25.70 34.14
CA ARG A 27 -24.13 -26.96 34.17
C ARG A 27 -24.05 -27.68 32.80
N PRO A 28 -22.86 -28.18 32.39
CA PRO A 28 -22.66 -29.16 31.31
C PRO A 28 -22.25 -30.55 31.83
N ALA A 29 -22.40 -31.61 31.02
CA ALA A 29 -21.82 -32.96 31.20
C ALA A 29 -21.90 -33.79 29.88
N PRO A 30 -21.27 -34.98 29.72
CA PRO A 30 -19.83 -35.18 29.48
C PRO A 30 -19.48 -36.14 28.29
N GLN A 31 -18.19 -36.12 27.94
CA GLN A 31 -17.28 -37.13 27.35
C GLN A 31 -17.80 -38.44 26.73
N CYS A 32 -17.24 -38.81 25.57
CA CYS A 32 -16.97 -40.19 25.16
C CYS A 32 -15.58 -40.30 24.50
N VAL A 33 -14.76 -41.19 25.08
CA VAL A 33 -13.47 -41.68 24.61
C VAL A 33 -13.72 -43.00 23.89
N HIS A 34 -13.08 -43.29 22.75
CA HIS A 34 -12.65 -44.66 22.43
C HIS A 34 -11.46 -44.68 21.46
N SER A 35 -10.39 -45.32 21.92
CA SER A 35 -9.26 -45.80 21.13
C SER A 35 -9.66 -47.06 20.37
N GLY A 36 -9.04 -47.29 19.20
CA GLY A 36 -9.21 -48.53 18.44
C GLY A 36 -8.18 -48.67 17.34
N VAL A 37 -7.02 -49.21 17.69
CA VAL A 37 -6.01 -49.73 16.76
C VAL A 37 -6.48 -51.09 16.27
N ILE A 38 -6.49 -51.33 14.95
CA ILE A 38 -6.58 -52.69 14.38
C ILE A 38 -5.52 -52.83 13.29
N SER A 39 -4.56 -53.72 13.58
CA SER A 39 -3.58 -54.28 12.65
C SER A 39 -4.22 -55.50 11.98
N ALA A 40 -4.04 -55.66 10.67
CA ALA A 40 -4.50 -56.83 9.93
C ALA A 40 -3.34 -57.42 9.12
N THR A 41 -2.80 -58.52 9.62
CA THR A 41 -2.01 -59.49 8.86
C THR A 41 -2.93 -60.67 8.61
N PHE A 42 -3.10 -61.12 7.36
CA PHE A 42 -3.59 -62.48 7.13
C PHE A 42 -2.95 -63.08 5.88
N VAL A 43 -2.39 -64.26 6.12
CA VAL A 43 -1.66 -65.13 5.19
C VAL A 43 -2.65 -66.06 4.49
N ALA A 44 -2.23 -66.46 3.30
CA ALA A 44 -2.90 -67.33 2.33
C ALA A 44 -3.28 -68.72 2.84
N SER A 45 -4.20 -69.34 2.10
CA SER A 45 -4.28 -70.80 1.97
C SER A 45 -4.80 -71.18 0.57
N ASP A 46 -3.97 -71.97 -0.10
CA ASP A 46 -4.18 -72.73 -1.33
C ASP A 46 -5.41 -73.65 -1.29
N MET A 47 -5.88 -74.09 -2.47
CA MET A 47 -6.01 -75.53 -2.80
C MET A 47 -6.39 -75.75 -4.28
N PHE A 48 -5.52 -76.53 -4.95
CA PHE A 48 -5.76 -77.56 -6.00
C PHE A 48 -6.63 -77.22 -7.23
N GLY A 49 -6.26 -77.58 -8.46
CA GLY A 49 -5.21 -78.43 -9.00
C GLY A 49 -5.64 -78.94 -10.38
N GLU A 50 -4.70 -79.24 -11.28
CA GLU A 50 -4.68 -80.46 -12.11
C GLU A 50 -3.59 -80.41 -13.20
N ARG A 51 -3.23 -81.63 -13.62
CA ARG A 51 -1.97 -82.09 -14.20
C ARG A 51 -1.93 -81.99 -15.73
N LEU A 52 -0.70 -81.96 -16.27
CA LEU A 52 -0.14 -82.62 -17.48
C LEU A 52 1.14 -81.83 -17.82
N GLY A 53 2.35 -82.37 -17.97
CA GLY A 53 2.76 -83.67 -18.49
C GLY A 53 3.72 -83.44 -19.67
N TYR A 54 5.00 -83.22 -19.36
CA TYR A 54 6.20 -83.62 -20.12
C TYR A 54 6.39 -83.25 -21.61
N ARG A 55 7.49 -82.50 -21.87
CA ARG A 55 8.55 -82.66 -22.91
C ARG A 55 8.86 -81.39 -23.70
N GLY A 56 10.15 -81.05 -23.76
CA GLY A 56 10.70 -80.20 -24.83
C GLY A 56 11.56 -79.04 -24.33
N ALA A 57 12.73 -79.35 -23.78
CA ALA A 57 13.81 -78.38 -23.74
C ALA A 57 14.32 -78.11 -25.17
N VAL A 58 14.84 -76.89 -25.36
CA VAL A 58 15.69 -76.45 -26.48
C VAL A 58 14.95 -76.04 -27.76
N ALA A 59 14.45 -74.80 -27.78
CA ALA A 59 14.38 -74.02 -29.00
C ALA A 59 14.48 -72.50 -28.72
N CYS A 60 15.65 -71.95 -29.06
CA CYS A 60 15.83 -70.59 -29.56
C CYS A 60 15.53 -69.42 -28.62
N LEU A 61 16.55 -69.16 -27.81
CA LEU A 61 17.04 -67.88 -27.26
C LEU A 61 17.18 -66.70 -28.27
N ALA A 62 16.27 -66.52 -29.22
CA ALA A 62 16.36 -65.46 -30.25
C ALA A 62 15.21 -64.44 -30.25
N GLY A 63 14.23 -64.57 -29.33
CA GLY A 63 13.03 -63.72 -29.31
C GLY A 63 12.97 -62.65 -28.22
N ILE A 64 13.73 -62.81 -27.12
CA ILE A 64 13.57 -61.95 -25.93
C ILE A 64 14.42 -60.67 -26.02
N ASP A 65 15.45 -60.66 -26.87
CA ASP A 65 16.39 -59.55 -26.98
C ASP A 65 15.85 -58.35 -27.78
N ARG A 66 14.77 -58.54 -28.56
CA ARG A 66 14.11 -57.44 -29.29
C ARG A 66 13.08 -56.68 -28.45
N VAL A 67 12.40 -57.34 -27.53
CA VAL A 67 11.34 -56.71 -26.71
C VAL A 67 11.94 -55.86 -25.58
N LEU A 68 13.07 -56.28 -24.99
CA LEU A 68 13.78 -55.50 -23.97
C LEU A 68 14.53 -54.28 -24.52
N ARG A 69 14.88 -54.26 -25.82
CA ARG A 69 15.48 -53.07 -26.47
C ARG A 69 14.46 -51.99 -26.81
N LEU A 70 13.20 -52.35 -27.08
CA LEU A 70 12.13 -51.38 -27.34
C LEU A 70 11.60 -50.72 -26.05
N LEU A 71 11.57 -51.45 -24.93
CA LEU A 71 11.16 -50.88 -23.63
C LEU A 71 12.23 -49.98 -22.97
N ARG A 72 13.51 -50.19 -23.27
CA ARG A 72 14.59 -49.26 -22.86
C ARG A 72 14.62 -47.97 -23.69
N GLY A 73 14.10 -47.97 -24.92
CA GLY A 73 13.99 -46.77 -25.75
C GLY A 73 12.88 -45.81 -25.28
N CYS A 74 11.74 -46.34 -24.81
CA CYS A 74 10.62 -45.50 -24.35
C CYS A 74 10.82 -44.93 -22.93
N LEU A 75 11.59 -45.59 -22.07
CA LEU A 75 11.91 -45.06 -20.73
C LEU A 75 12.96 -43.93 -20.76
N LEU A 76 13.76 -43.82 -21.83
CA LEU A 76 14.68 -42.70 -22.04
C LEU A 76 14.03 -41.54 -22.81
N ALA A 77 12.87 -41.74 -23.44
CA ALA A 77 12.12 -40.68 -24.11
C ALA A 77 11.20 -39.88 -23.17
N TRP A 78 10.93 -40.38 -21.96
CA TRP A 78 10.11 -39.71 -20.93
C TRP A 78 10.92 -39.00 -19.84
N ALA A 79 12.26 -39.07 -19.88
CA ALA A 79 13.15 -38.33 -18.98
C ALA A 79 13.53 -36.93 -19.52
N GLY A 80 13.05 -36.57 -20.71
CA GLY A 80 13.39 -35.33 -21.42
C GLY A 80 12.27 -34.29 -21.43
N VAL A 81 11.29 -34.35 -20.51
CA VAL A 81 10.41 -33.19 -20.28
C VAL A 81 11.27 -32.16 -19.55
N ALA A 82 11.88 -31.30 -20.35
CA ALA A 82 12.72 -30.21 -19.93
C ALA A 82 12.08 -29.47 -18.75
N LEU A 83 12.83 -29.32 -17.66
CA LEU A 83 12.67 -28.21 -16.74
C LEU A 83 12.91 -26.93 -17.55
N LEU A 84 11.87 -26.45 -18.22
CA LEU A 84 11.86 -25.07 -18.70
C LEU A 84 11.95 -24.22 -17.43
N PRO A 85 12.98 -23.37 -17.27
CA PRO A 85 12.99 -22.41 -16.19
C PRO A 85 11.71 -21.59 -16.35
N GLN A 86 10.82 -21.69 -15.37
CA GLN A 86 9.73 -20.74 -15.29
C GLN A 86 10.39 -19.39 -15.11
N ALA A 87 10.41 -18.59 -16.16
CA ALA A 87 10.74 -17.19 -16.05
C ALA A 87 9.72 -16.62 -15.06
N SER A 88 10.13 -16.43 -13.81
CA SER A 88 9.35 -15.63 -12.88
C SER A 88 9.26 -14.27 -13.53
N VAL A 89 8.07 -13.87 -13.97
CA VAL A 89 7.82 -12.49 -14.33
C VAL A 89 8.22 -11.70 -13.10
N ALA A 90 9.30 -10.92 -13.20
CA ALA A 90 9.74 -10.08 -12.10
C ALA A 90 8.54 -9.23 -11.68
N ALA A 91 8.23 -9.21 -10.38
CA ALA A 91 7.14 -8.39 -9.89
C ALA A 91 7.37 -6.95 -10.35
N GLU A 92 6.36 -6.33 -10.94
CA GLU A 92 6.46 -4.96 -11.47
C GLU A 92 6.54 -3.89 -10.35
N TYR A 93 6.48 -4.33 -9.11
CA TYR A 93 6.65 -3.56 -7.89
C TYR A 93 7.38 -4.42 -6.84
N GLU A 94 7.94 -3.76 -5.84
CA GLU A 94 8.63 -4.38 -4.72
C GLU A 94 7.83 -4.27 -3.42
N ILE A 95 8.08 -5.19 -2.50
CA ILE A 95 7.63 -5.09 -1.11
C ILE A 95 8.89 -5.08 -0.25
N GLY A 96 9.04 -4.08 0.61
CA GLY A 96 10.24 -3.93 1.42
C GLY A 96 10.08 -2.91 2.54
N ALA A 97 10.99 -2.90 3.50
CA ALA A 97 10.95 -1.93 4.60
C ALA A 97 11.05 -0.48 4.09
N ALA A 98 10.48 0.46 4.84
CA ALA A 98 10.65 1.89 4.55
C ALA A 98 12.15 2.27 4.58
N PRO A 99 12.62 3.14 3.67
CA PRO A 99 14.03 3.52 3.62
C PRO A 99 14.50 4.14 4.93
N THR A 100 15.75 3.85 5.32
CA THR A 100 16.30 4.29 6.61
C THR A 100 16.49 5.81 6.73
N TRP A 101 16.51 6.54 5.62
CA TRP A 101 16.60 8.00 5.59
C TRP A 101 15.28 8.69 5.95
N VAL A 102 14.15 7.98 5.87
CA VAL A 102 12.80 8.50 6.14
C VAL A 102 12.65 8.84 7.61
N ALA A 103 12.19 10.05 7.90
CA ALA A 103 11.82 10.44 9.26
C ALA A 103 10.50 9.75 9.62
N ARG A 104 10.42 9.14 10.80
CA ARG A 104 9.17 8.50 11.24
C ARG A 104 8.17 9.57 11.68
N VAL A 105 7.00 9.57 11.05
CA VAL A 105 5.91 10.50 11.35
C VAL A 105 4.68 9.69 11.71
N ALA A 106 4.10 9.96 12.89
CA ALA A 106 2.90 9.25 13.33
C ALA A 106 1.62 10.03 12.93
N PRO A 107 0.55 9.32 12.56
CA PRO A 107 -0.75 9.93 12.30
C PRO A 107 -1.40 10.45 13.59
N GLN A 108 -2.18 11.52 13.47
CA GLN A 108 -2.98 12.04 14.58
C GLN A 108 -4.30 11.29 14.72
N ILE A 109 -4.23 10.07 15.29
CA ILE A 109 -5.39 9.18 15.40
C ILE A 109 -6.46 9.74 16.37
N ASP A 110 -6.06 10.43 17.45
CA ASP A 110 -6.99 10.89 18.50
C ASP A 110 -7.55 12.29 18.30
N ALA A 111 -7.54 12.81 17.07
CA ALA A 111 -8.04 14.16 16.80
C ALA A 111 -9.57 14.24 16.96
N LYS A 112 -10.06 14.38 18.21
CA LYS A 112 -11.38 14.96 18.52
C LYS A 112 -11.59 16.28 17.76
N GLN A 113 -10.50 16.98 17.45
CA GLN A 113 -10.45 18.19 16.63
C GLN A 113 -10.86 18.01 15.17
N LEU A 114 -10.81 16.79 14.60
CA LEU A 114 -11.29 16.53 13.24
C LEU A 114 -12.78 16.19 13.18
N ALA A 115 -13.42 15.85 14.31
CA ALA A 115 -14.82 15.44 14.35
C ALA A 115 -15.78 16.56 13.91
N ASP A 116 -15.41 17.82 14.12
CA ASP A 116 -16.20 18.99 13.74
C ASP A 116 -15.87 19.50 12.32
N VAL A 117 -14.92 18.87 11.63
CA VAL A 117 -14.53 19.25 10.27
C VAL A 117 -15.41 18.48 9.28
N PRO A 118 -16.19 19.14 8.42
CA PRO A 118 -16.98 18.45 7.41
C PRO A 118 -16.10 17.57 6.53
N ALA A 119 -16.32 16.26 6.60
CA ALA A 119 -15.62 15.27 5.79
C ALA A 119 -16.56 14.67 4.74
N VAL A 120 -16.11 14.67 3.49
CA VAL A 120 -16.78 13.92 2.42
C VAL A 120 -16.19 12.51 2.44
N GLY A 121 -16.78 11.63 3.25
CA GLY A 121 -16.44 10.20 3.30
C GLY A 121 -15.25 9.82 4.19
N VAL A 122 -14.16 10.59 4.20
CA VAL A 122 -12.94 10.31 5.02
C VAL A 122 -12.40 11.54 5.75
N HIS A 123 -11.77 11.34 6.91
CA HIS A 123 -10.89 12.35 7.53
C HIS A 123 -9.43 11.96 7.33
N TYR A 124 -8.63 12.88 6.79
CA TYR A 124 -7.20 12.67 6.64
C TYR A 124 -6.47 12.98 7.94
N LEU A 125 -5.82 11.97 8.50
CA LEU A 125 -5.10 12.05 9.78
C LEU A 125 -3.62 12.38 9.56
N LEU A 126 -3.06 11.91 8.44
CA LEU A 126 -1.68 12.13 8.05
C LEU A 126 -1.56 12.24 6.53
N SER A 127 -0.77 13.21 6.11
CA SER A 127 -0.15 13.25 4.80
C SER A 127 1.33 13.58 4.97
N ASP A 128 2.18 12.58 4.76
CA ASP A 128 3.62 12.69 4.81
C ASP A 128 4.20 12.47 3.40
N GLN A 129 4.97 13.45 2.93
CA GLN A 129 5.77 13.34 1.70
C GLN A 129 7.22 13.73 2.01
N GLN A 130 8.14 12.79 1.78
CA GLN A 130 9.57 13.04 1.93
C GLN A 130 10.28 12.72 0.63
N VAL A 131 11.21 13.58 0.23
CA VAL A 131 12.00 13.42 -0.98
C VAL A 131 13.47 13.39 -0.62
N ARG A 132 14.19 12.41 -1.14
CA ARG A 132 15.65 12.37 -1.11
C ARG A 132 16.17 12.45 -2.54
N VAL A 133 16.93 13.49 -2.82
CA VAL A 133 17.69 13.64 -4.06
C VAL A 133 19.01 12.91 -3.91
N ASP A 134 19.34 12.05 -4.87
CA ASP A 134 20.64 11.37 -4.97
C ASP A 134 21.39 11.85 -6.22
N SER A 135 22.56 11.27 -6.51
CA SER A 135 23.44 11.72 -7.60
C SER A 135 22.83 11.57 -9.01
N ALA A 136 21.98 10.57 -9.23
CA ALA A 136 21.40 10.28 -10.55
C ALA A 136 19.87 10.14 -10.55
N SER A 137 19.24 10.13 -9.37
CA SER A 137 17.81 9.88 -9.22
C SER A 137 17.27 10.59 -7.98
N LYS A 138 15.96 10.54 -7.78
CA LYS A 138 15.35 10.82 -6.48
C LYS A 138 14.54 9.64 -5.98
N GLU A 139 14.30 9.62 -4.69
CA GLU A 139 13.36 8.72 -4.04
C GLU A 139 12.29 9.56 -3.34
N VAL A 140 11.02 9.29 -3.66
CA VAL A 140 9.87 9.96 -3.07
C VAL A 140 9.15 8.96 -2.18
N PHE A 141 9.21 9.18 -0.88
CA PHE A 141 8.45 8.43 0.12
C PHE A 141 7.12 9.14 0.40
N ARG A 142 6.05 8.35 0.53
CA ARG A 142 4.71 8.82 0.86
C ARG A 142 4.11 7.94 1.94
N HIS A 143 3.52 8.57 2.95
CA HIS A 143 2.81 7.90 4.04
C HIS A 143 1.51 8.64 4.33
N PHE A 144 0.41 7.90 4.29
CA PHE A 144 -0.94 8.43 4.44
C PHE A 144 -1.69 7.65 5.50
N ALA A 145 -2.56 8.35 6.23
CA ALA A 145 -3.54 7.72 7.11
C ALA A 145 -4.87 8.48 7.03
N SER A 146 -5.97 7.75 6.87
CA SER A 146 -7.31 8.32 6.80
C SER A 146 -8.33 7.48 7.54
N ARG A 147 -9.23 8.13 8.30
CA ARG A 147 -10.37 7.50 8.96
C ARG A 147 -11.58 7.50 8.04
N VAL A 148 -12.21 6.33 7.88
CA VAL A 148 -13.47 6.18 7.14
C VAL A 148 -14.63 6.66 8.00
N VAL A 149 -15.46 7.58 7.51
CA VAL A 149 -16.64 8.11 8.24
C VAL A 149 -17.97 7.91 7.54
N GLY A 150 -17.98 7.59 6.25
CA GLY A 150 -19.21 7.32 5.51
C GLY A 150 -19.01 6.31 4.38
N GLN A 151 -20.11 5.87 3.76
CA GLN A 151 -20.08 4.87 2.68
C GLN A 151 -19.24 5.30 1.47
N ASN A 152 -19.36 6.55 1.01
CA ASN A 152 -18.55 7.06 -0.09
C ASN A 152 -17.04 7.00 0.22
N GLY A 153 -16.66 7.25 1.48
CA GLY A 153 -15.26 7.16 1.91
C GLY A 153 -14.79 5.73 2.10
N LEU A 154 -15.70 4.79 2.37
CA LEU A 154 -15.39 3.38 2.45
C LEU A 154 -14.92 2.85 1.09
N GLU A 155 -15.64 3.17 0.01
CA GLU A 155 -15.26 2.77 -1.35
C GLU A 155 -13.88 3.33 -1.72
N GLN A 156 -13.64 4.61 -1.42
CA GLN A 156 -12.35 5.25 -1.65
C GLN A 156 -11.22 4.60 -0.84
N ALA A 157 -11.45 4.31 0.44
CA ALA A 157 -10.43 3.77 1.34
C ALA A 157 -10.13 2.28 1.10
N ALA A 158 -11.07 1.54 0.51
CA ALA A 158 -10.90 0.11 0.20
C ALA A 158 -10.09 -0.16 -1.08
N SER A 159 -9.88 0.85 -1.92
CA SER A 159 -9.13 0.73 -3.18
C SER A 159 -7.98 1.73 -3.22
N LEU A 160 -6.76 1.25 -3.01
CA LEU A 160 -5.56 2.08 -3.07
C LEU A 160 -4.93 2.00 -4.46
N GLU A 161 -4.48 3.14 -4.99
CA GLU A 161 -3.85 3.23 -6.30
C GLU A 161 -2.46 3.86 -6.19
N PHE A 162 -1.46 3.16 -6.73
CA PHE A 162 -0.07 3.61 -6.76
C PHE A 162 0.42 3.71 -8.20
N GLY A 163 0.43 4.93 -8.74
CA GLY A 163 0.91 5.21 -10.10
C GLY A 163 2.42 5.32 -10.19
N PHE A 164 3.02 4.73 -11.23
CA PHE A 164 4.46 4.80 -11.51
C PHE A 164 4.73 4.61 -13.00
N ASP A 165 5.89 5.09 -13.45
CA ASP A 165 6.41 4.79 -14.80
C ASP A 165 7.44 3.65 -14.71
N PRO A 166 7.14 2.44 -15.20
CA PRO A 166 8.05 1.30 -15.09
C PRO A 166 9.34 1.46 -15.91
N ALA A 167 9.42 2.41 -16.85
CA ALA A 167 10.62 2.63 -17.65
C ALA A 167 11.76 3.25 -16.83
N TYR A 168 11.45 4.01 -15.79
CA TYR A 168 12.46 4.70 -14.98
C TYR A 168 12.13 4.80 -13.49
N GLN A 169 11.01 4.25 -13.01
CA GLN A 169 10.64 4.23 -11.60
C GLN A 169 10.41 2.81 -11.08
N THR A 170 10.89 2.57 -9.86
CA THR A 170 10.57 1.40 -9.06
C THR A 170 9.59 1.80 -7.96
N LEU A 171 8.44 1.13 -7.92
CA LEU A 171 7.47 1.23 -6.83
C LEU A 171 7.82 0.22 -5.73
N THR A 172 7.97 0.68 -4.49
CA THR A 172 8.11 -0.19 -3.31
C THR A 172 6.97 0.07 -2.33
N LEU A 173 6.20 -0.96 -2.01
CA LEU A 173 5.17 -0.92 -0.96
C LEU A 173 5.81 -1.29 0.39
N HIS A 174 5.62 -0.43 1.40
CA HIS A 174 6.23 -0.61 2.72
C HIS A 174 5.28 -1.15 3.77
N SER A 175 4.07 -0.58 3.82
CA SER A 175 3.01 -1.02 4.72
C SER A 175 1.65 -0.67 4.15
N ILE A 176 0.67 -1.50 4.46
CA ILE A 176 -0.76 -1.25 4.24
C ILE A 176 -1.48 -1.92 5.39
N ASP A 177 -2.09 -1.11 6.24
CA ASP A 177 -2.66 -1.50 7.52
C ASP A 177 -4.08 -0.95 7.66
N VAL A 178 -4.97 -1.77 8.24
CA VAL A 178 -6.27 -1.33 8.73
C VAL A 178 -6.21 -1.30 10.25
N ILE A 179 -6.49 -0.14 10.84
CA ILE A 179 -6.50 0.04 12.29
C ILE A 179 -7.95 0.12 12.74
N ARG A 180 -8.38 -0.89 13.49
CA ARG A 180 -9.74 -1.04 14.01
C ARG A 180 -9.72 -1.06 15.52
N ASN A 181 -10.37 -0.08 16.16
CA ASN A 181 -10.42 0.02 17.62
C ASN A 181 -9.03 -0.07 18.28
N GLY A 182 -8.03 0.56 17.67
CA GLY A 182 -6.63 0.55 18.13
C GLY A 182 -5.85 -0.73 17.80
N THR A 183 -6.47 -1.74 17.19
CA THR A 183 -5.79 -2.96 16.73
C THR A 183 -5.31 -2.78 15.28
N VAL A 184 -4.03 -3.00 15.03
CA VAL A 184 -3.44 -2.98 13.69
C VAL A 184 -3.68 -4.34 13.01
N ILE A 185 -4.27 -4.31 11.82
CA ILE A 185 -4.53 -5.46 10.97
C ILE A 185 -3.70 -5.28 9.69
N PRO A 186 -2.53 -5.93 9.59
CA PRO A 186 -1.71 -5.85 8.38
C PRO A 186 -2.44 -6.44 7.20
N LYS A 187 -2.54 -5.67 6.11
CA LYS A 187 -3.21 -6.08 4.87
C LYS A 187 -2.25 -6.36 3.74
N LEU A 188 -1.04 -5.80 3.74
CA LEU A 188 -0.12 -5.90 2.59
C LEU A 188 0.16 -7.35 2.13
N ALA A 189 0.26 -8.31 3.06
CA ALA A 189 0.51 -9.71 2.73
C ALA A 189 -0.72 -10.47 2.19
N THR A 190 -1.94 -9.98 2.46
CA THR A 190 -3.20 -10.63 2.08
C THR A 190 -3.95 -9.88 0.99
N ALA A 191 -3.60 -8.62 0.74
CA ALA A 191 -4.27 -7.77 -0.22
C ALA A 191 -4.00 -8.23 -1.65
N THR A 192 -5.02 -8.11 -2.50
CA THR A 192 -4.86 -8.39 -3.92
C THR A 192 -4.28 -7.16 -4.60
N VAL A 193 -3.06 -7.28 -5.14
CA VAL A 193 -2.41 -6.24 -5.95
C VAL A 193 -2.59 -6.56 -7.42
N ARG A 194 -3.15 -5.63 -8.18
CA ARG A 194 -3.28 -5.72 -9.65
C ARG A 194 -2.54 -4.56 -10.29
N VAL A 195 -1.48 -4.88 -11.03
CA VAL A 195 -0.80 -3.87 -11.85
C VAL A 195 -1.54 -3.76 -13.17
N LEU A 196 -2.06 -2.57 -13.42
CA LEU A 196 -2.82 -2.25 -14.63
C LEU A 196 -2.05 -1.19 -15.41
N GLN A 197 -1.98 -1.37 -16.72
CA GLN A 197 -1.59 -0.28 -17.61
C GLN A 197 -2.80 0.62 -17.79
N ARG A 198 -2.73 1.84 -17.26
CA ARG A 198 -3.78 2.85 -17.40
C ARG A 198 -3.29 3.87 -18.42
N GLU A 199 -3.94 3.87 -19.58
CA GLU A 199 -3.69 4.83 -20.66
C GLU A 199 -4.83 5.87 -20.63
N PRO A 200 -4.77 6.90 -19.76
CA PRO A 200 -5.86 7.88 -19.66
C PRO A 200 -6.06 8.67 -20.96
N GLU A 201 -5.05 8.70 -21.82
CA GLU A 201 -5.05 9.38 -23.13
C GLU A 201 -5.12 8.40 -24.31
N LEU A 202 -5.64 7.18 -24.08
CA LEU A 202 -5.82 6.18 -25.13
C LEU A 202 -6.67 6.72 -26.30
N GLU A 203 -7.70 7.50 -25.98
CA GLU A 203 -8.56 8.17 -26.98
C GLU A 203 -7.79 9.18 -27.84
N SER A 204 -6.74 9.77 -27.27
CA SER A 204 -5.79 10.67 -27.96
C SER A 204 -4.64 9.91 -28.65
N ARG A 205 -4.64 8.57 -28.60
CA ARG A 205 -3.58 7.69 -29.14
C ARG A 205 -2.19 7.93 -28.53
N ILE A 206 -2.15 8.49 -27.33
CA ILE A 206 -0.91 8.69 -26.58
C ILE A 206 -0.77 7.49 -25.65
N PHE A 207 0.33 6.77 -25.83
CA PHE A 207 0.73 5.67 -24.96
C PHE A 207 1.90 6.16 -24.12
N ASP A 208 1.68 6.43 -22.84
CA ASP A 208 2.73 6.95 -21.96
C ASP A 208 3.43 5.85 -21.15
N GLY A 209 2.92 4.61 -21.22
CA GLY A 209 3.52 3.44 -20.59
C GLY A 209 3.39 3.40 -19.07
N ARG A 210 2.66 4.36 -18.48
CA ARG A 210 2.45 4.41 -17.03
C ARG A 210 1.58 3.26 -16.57
N LYS A 211 1.89 2.77 -15.37
CA LYS A 211 1.14 1.70 -14.72
C LYS A 211 0.62 2.17 -13.38
N SER A 212 -0.43 1.53 -12.91
CA SER A 212 -0.90 1.66 -11.55
C SER A 212 -1.02 0.31 -10.86
N ALA A 213 -0.38 0.18 -9.70
CA ALA A 213 -0.62 -0.93 -8.80
C ALA A 213 -1.87 -0.62 -7.97
N ASN A 214 -2.94 -1.36 -8.22
CA ASN A 214 -4.23 -1.22 -7.54
C ASN A 214 -4.33 -2.28 -6.45
N VAL A 215 -4.51 -1.85 -5.20
CA VAL A 215 -4.60 -2.73 -4.04
C VAL A 215 -6.01 -2.67 -3.49
N PHE A 216 -6.68 -3.83 -3.46
CA PHE A 216 -8.02 -3.96 -2.93
C PHE A 216 -7.97 -4.53 -1.51
N LEU A 217 -8.52 -3.77 -0.56
CA LEU A 217 -8.59 -4.13 0.84
C LEU A 217 -9.93 -4.80 1.15
N ASP A 218 -9.88 -5.96 1.77
CA ASP A 218 -11.05 -6.68 2.26
C ASP A 218 -11.43 -6.22 3.66
N ASP A 219 -12.72 -6.30 3.98
CA ASP A 219 -13.25 -6.02 5.32
C ASP A 219 -12.83 -4.63 5.86
N VAL A 220 -12.84 -3.58 5.05
CA VAL A 220 -12.76 -2.19 5.55
C VAL A 220 -14.15 -1.77 6.04
N ARG A 221 -14.23 -1.03 7.14
CA ARG A 221 -15.48 -0.59 7.75
C ARG A 221 -15.45 0.90 8.09
N VAL A 222 -16.63 1.49 8.21
CA VAL A 222 -16.77 2.84 8.79
C VAL A 222 -16.22 2.82 10.22
N GLY A 223 -15.39 3.81 10.53
CA GLY A 223 -14.65 3.94 11.79
C GLY A 223 -13.21 3.42 11.74
N ASP A 224 -12.87 2.58 10.76
CA ASP A 224 -11.49 2.12 10.57
C ASP A 224 -10.59 3.26 10.11
N VAL A 225 -9.30 3.17 10.46
CA VAL A 225 -8.24 3.97 9.84
C VAL A 225 -7.50 3.10 8.84
N VAL A 226 -7.38 3.56 7.61
CA VAL A 226 -6.51 2.95 6.59
C VAL A 226 -5.21 3.74 6.57
N GLU A 227 -4.10 3.06 6.81
CA GLU A 227 -2.74 3.62 6.85
C GLU A 227 -1.85 2.86 5.88
N TYR A 228 -1.07 3.59 5.08
CA TYR A 228 -0.16 2.95 4.12
C TYR A 228 1.05 3.82 3.82
N ALA A 229 2.16 3.17 3.48
CA ALA A 229 3.39 3.82 3.08
C ALA A 229 4.03 3.14 1.87
N TYR A 230 4.58 3.94 0.96
CA TYR A 230 5.26 3.47 -0.24
C TYR A 230 6.35 4.45 -0.68
N SER A 231 7.23 4.02 -1.57
CA SER A 231 8.20 4.88 -2.23
C SER A 231 8.22 4.68 -3.75
N LEU A 232 8.57 5.75 -4.45
CA LEU A 232 8.92 5.75 -5.86
C LEU A 232 10.37 6.17 -5.99
N ARG A 233 11.22 5.27 -6.46
CA ARG A 233 12.63 5.56 -6.74
C ARG A 233 12.86 5.65 -8.24
N GLY A 234 13.46 6.75 -8.68
CA GLY A 234 13.84 6.92 -10.08
C GLY A 234 13.50 8.30 -10.64
N SER A 235 14.10 8.61 -11.78
CA SER A 235 13.95 9.89 -12.50
C SER A 235 13.99 9.63 -13.99
N ASN A 236 13.19 10.36 -14.76
CA ASN A 236 13.19 10.23 -16.21
C ASN A 236 14.57 10.64 -16.77
N PRO A 237 15.28 9.75 -17.50
CA PRO A 237 16.62 10.01 -17.99
C PRO A 237 16.70 11.17 -18.98
N VAL A 238 15.58 11.58 -19.60
CA VAL A 238 15.52 12.74 -20.52
C VAL A 238 16.05 14.02 -19.89
N PHE A 239 15.95 14.16 -18.57
CA PHE A 239 16.43 15.34 -17.82
C PHE A 239 17.95 15.35 -17.61
N GLY A 240 18.69 14.37 -18.12
CA GLY A 240 20.17 14.35 -18.04
C GLY A 240 20.69 14.32 -16.59
N GLY A 241 19.96 13.64 -15.70
CA GLY A 241 20.31 13.55 -14.27
C GLY A 241 19.93 14.78 -13.43
N ARG A 242 19.42 15.86 -14.04
CA ARG A 242 18.90 17.02 -13.31
C ARG A 242 17.64 16.68 -12.54
N GLN A 243 17.56 17.16 -11.30
CA GLN A 243 16.43 16.93 -10.41
C GLN A 243 15.63 18.20 -10.17
N PHE A 244 14.32 18.03 -10.10
CA PHE A 244 13.36 19.06 -9.78
C PHE A 244 12.08 18.41 -9.25
N GLY A 245 11.22 19.21 -8.65
CA GLY A 245 9.93 18.79 -8.14
C GLY A 245 9.24 19.86 -7.30
N GLY A 246 8.21 19.43 -6.58
CA GLY A 246 7.48 20.26 -5.64
C GLY A 246 7.01 19.47 -4.42
N LEU A 247 6.80 20.19 -3.33
CA LEU A 247 6.19 19.71 -2.11
C LEU A 247 5.06 20.65 -1.73
N GLU A 248 3.82 20.15 -1.66
CA GLU A 248 2.72 20.99 -1.17
C GLU A 248 2.85 21.11 0.36
N LEU A 249 2.67 22.32 0.88
CA LEU A 249 2.72 22.60 2.32
C LEU A 249 1.34 22.55 2.96
N VAL A 250 0.29 22.69 2.14
CA VAL A 250 -1.12 22.55 2.50
C VAL A 250 -1.78 21.61 1.51
N TRP A 251 -2.91 21.03 1.90
CA TRP A 251 -3.65 20.11 1.06
C TRP A 251 -5.09 20.56 0.85
N ARG A 252 -5.72 19.99 -0.17
CA ARG A 252 -7.07 20.35 -0.63
C ARG A 252 -8.14 20.02 0.40
N ALA A 253 -7.91 18.94 1.15
CA ALA A 253 -8.74 18.53 2.26
C ALA A 253 -8.04 18.85 3.59
N PRO A 254 -8.82 19.14 4.65
CA PRO A 254 -8.29 19.23 6.00
C PRO A 254 -7.50 17.98 6.38
N VAL A 255 -6.31 18.18 6.93
CA VAL A 255 -5.43 17.11 7.37
C VAL A 255 -5.00 17.38 8.81
N GLY A 256 -5.05 16.36 9.66
CA GLY A 256 -4.58 16.47 11.05
C GLY A 256 -3.10 16.81 11.11
N HIS A 257 -2.28 16.12 10.32
CA HIS A 257 -0.83 16.33 10.26
C HIS A 257 -0.32 16.30 8.81
N ARG A 258 0.27 17.40 8.36
CA ARG A 258 1.03 17.49 7.11
C ARG A 258 2.51 17.58 7.43
N PHE A 259 3.30 16.65 6.89
CA PHE A 259 4.75 16.68 6.96
C PHE A 259 5.33 16.67 5.54
N SER A 260 6.24 17.60 5.27
CA SER A 260 6.92 17.71 3.97
C SER A 260 8.40 17.87 4.20
N ARG A 261 9.20 17.01 3.56
CA ARG A 261 10.65 16.98 3.76
C ARG A 261 11.40 16.84 2.46
N LEU A 262 12.50 17.56 2.35
CA LEU A 262 13.40 17.51 1.21
C LEU A 262 14.85 17.35 1.71
N LEU A 263 15.50 16.29 1.26
CA LEU A 263 16.92 16.02 1.47
C LEU A 263 17.67 16.22 0.15
N VAL A 264 18.61 17.18 0.13
CA VAL A 264 19.43 17.50 -1.05
C VAL A 264 20.91 17.39 -0.70
N PRO A 265 21.75 16.75 -1.53
CA PRO A 265 23.20 16.74 -1.35
C PRO A 265 23.76 18.18 -1.37
N LYS A 266 24.65 18.51 -0.42
CA LYS A 266 25.17 19.87 -0.26
C LYS A 266 26.02 20.36 -1.44
N ASP A 267 26.57 19.44 -2.22
CA ASP A 267 27.43 19.68 -3.37
C ASP A 267 26.66 19.91 -4.67
N ARG A 268 25.32 19.81 -4.66
CA ARG A 268 24.48 20.02 -5.83
C ARG A 268 23.89 21.43 -5.85
N PRO A 269 23.98 22.17 -6.98
CA PRO A 269 23.34 23.47 -7.10
C PRO A 269 21.82 23.29 -7.10
N PHE A 270 21.13 24.09 -6.30
CA PHE A 270 19.70 23.90 -6.07
C PHE A 270 19.01 25.23 -5.85
N LYS A 271 17.86 25.43 -6.50
CA LYS A 271 16.95 26.56 -6.26
C LYS A 271 15.70 26.08 -5.55
N LEU A 272 15.29 26.85 -4.55
CA LEU A 272 14.05 26.65 -3.81
C LEU A 272 13.19 27.92 -3.98
N ALA A 273 11.95 27.76 -4.42
CA ALA A 273 10.99 28.85 -4.56
C ALA A 273 9.74 28.53 -3.76
N HIS A 274 9.18 29.55 -3.11
CA HIS A 274 8.00 29.44 -2.26
C HIS A 274 6.81 30.04 -3.00
N HIS A 275 5.70 29.31 -3.05
CA HIS A 275 4.48 29.72 -3.72
C HIS A 275 3.32 29.75 -2.73
N ASN A 276 2.58 30.85 -2.73
CA ASN A 276 1.41 31.08 -1.85
C ASN A 276 1.72 30.88 -0.35
N THR A 277 2.96 31.12 0.08
CA THR A 277 3.41 30.87 1.45
C THR A 277 4.56 31.76 1.85
N THR A 278 4.61 32.08 3.14
CA THR A 278 5.77 32.68 3.83
C THR A 278 6.39 31.71 4.84
N ALA A 279 5.94 30.45 4.84
CA ALA A 279 6.45 29.42 5.73
C ALA A 279 7.88 29.03 5.34
N GLU A 280 8.81 29.25 6.26
CA GLU A 280 10.20 28.84 6.13
C GLU A 280 10.41 27.42 6.65
N PRO A 281 11.26 26.60 6.02
CA PRO A 281 11.61 25.28 6.53
C PRO A 281 12.44 25.38 7.80
N SER A 282 12.32 24.37 8.67
CA SER A 282 13.42 24.02 9.55
C SER A 282 14.53 23.40 8.70
N LEU A 283 15.65 24.11 8.59
CA LEU A 283 16.83 23.67 7.86
C LEU A 283 17.87 23.09 8.84
N THR A 284 18.25 21.83 8.62
CA THR A 284 19.39 21.21 9.31
C THR A 284 20.33 20.56 8.32
N GLU A 285 21.58 20.33 8.73
CA GLU A 285 22.55 19.57 7.93
C GLU A 285 22.83 18.23 8.58
N ARG A 286 22.74 17.14 7.81
CA ARG A 286 23.05 15.78 8.29
C ARG A 286 23.63 14.92 7.17
N GLY A 287 24.77 14.28 7.42
CA GLY A 287 25.31 13.25 6.53
C GLY A 287 25.61 13.73 5.10
N GLY A 288 26.00 14.99 4.92
CA GLY A 288 26.25 15.57 3.59
C GLY A 288 25.00 16.10 2.87
N TYR A 289 23.85 16.09 3.53
CA TYR A 289 22.59 16.61 3.01
C TYR A 289 22.15 17.88 3.75
N ALA A 290 21.56 18.81 2.99
CA ALA A 290 20.65 19.82 3.51
C ALA A 290 19.25 19.19 3.69
N ASP A 291 18.69 19.30 4.90
CA ASP A 291 17.43 18.70 5.32
C ASP A 291 16.43 19.81 5.63
N TYR A 292 15.55 20.07 4.65
CA TYR A 292 14.48 21.05 4.73
C TYR A 292 13.19 20.37 5.19
N ARG A 293 12.58 20.90 6.25
CA ARG A 293 11.35 20.33 6.83
C ARG A 293 10.28 21.38 7.02
N TRP A 294 9.08 21.08 6.55
CA TRP A 294 7.87 21.84 6.81
C TRP A 294 6.86 20.93 7.51
N GLU A 295 6.18 21.49 8.50
CA GLU A 295 5.19 20.77 9.27
C GLU A 295 4.00 21.68 9.55
N ALA A 296 2.78 21.16 9.32
CA ALA A 296 1.55 21.83 9.66
C ALA A 296 0.62 20.84 10.36
N ARG A 297 -0.11 21.33 11.37
CA ARG A 297 -1.08 20.52 12.13
C ARG A 297 -2.42 21.23 12.16
N ASN A 298 -3.50 20.46 12.07
CA ASN A 298 -4.88 20.95 12.11
C ASN A 298 -5.11 22.16 11.19
N THR A 299 -4.63 22.06 9.95
CA THR A 299 -4.69 23.18 9.00
C THR A 299 -6.14 23.40 8.56
N PRO A 300 -6.66 24.64 8.60
CA PRO A 300 -8.02 24.92 8.14
C PRO A 300 -8.17 24.62 6.64
N PRO A 301 -9.36 24.18 6.19
CA PRO A 301 -9.62 24.00 4.76
C PRO A 301 -9.48 25.33 4.02
N ILE A 302 -8.78 25.30 2.89
CA ILE A 302 -8.80 26.42 1.93
C ILE A 302 -10.06 26.25 1.07
N ARG A 303 -10.95 27.24 1.14
CA ARG A 303 -12.14 27.28 0.29
C ARG A 303 -11.78 27.92 -1.04
N VAL A 304 -11.92 27.13 -2.11
CA VAL A 304 -11.85 27.62 -3.49
C VAL A 304 -13.28 27.77 -3.98
N ASP A 305 -13.62 28.94 -4.52
CA ASP A 305 -14.94 29.16 -5.11
C ASP A 305 -15.10 28.29 -6.38
N SER A 306 -16.29 27.75 -6.62
CA SER A 306 -16.58 26.97 -7.83
C SER A 306 -16.42 27.78 -9.11
N ASP A 307 -16.58 29.10 -9.03
CA ASP A 307 -16.40 30.01 -10.16
C ASP A 307 -14.95 30.50 -10.33
N SER A 308 -14.02 29.99 -9.50
CA SER A 308 -12.60 30.33 -9.64
C SER A 308 -12.06 29.88 -11.01
N PRO A 309 -11.22 30.69 -11.66
CA PRO A 309 -10.59 30.28 -12.91
C PRO A 309 -9.81 28.98 -12.76
N ARG A 310 -9.83 28.11 -13.78
CA ARG A 310 -9.17 26.79 -13.74
C ARG A 310 -7.67 26.84 -13.46
N TRP A 311 -7.01 27.96 -13.77
CA TRP A 311 -5.59 28.18 -13.55
C TRP A 311 -5.26 28.68 -12.14
N TYR A 312 -6.27 29.07 -11.35
CA TYR A 312 -6.05 29.58 -10.00
C TYR A 312 -5.82 28.44 -9.02
N ASP A 313 -4.60 28.36 -8.48
CA ASP A 313 -4.21 27.41 -7.44
C ASP A 313 -3.79 28.19 -6.17
N PRO A 314 -4.62 28.20 -5.11
CA PRO A 314 -4.32 28.90 -3.86
C PRO A 314 -3.49 28.06 -2.88
N TYR A 315 -3.17 26.81 -3.19
CA TYR A 315 -2.50 25.92 -2.26
C TYR A 315 -1.02 26.32 -2.15
N ALA A 316 -0.54 26.47 -0.91
CA ALA A 316 0.86 26.69 -0.59
C ALA A 316 1.71 25.48 -0.99
N TRP A 317 2.82 25.73 -1.69
CA TRP A 317 3.78 24.70 -2.05
C TRP A 317 5.18 25.31 -2.21
N VAL A 318 6.19 24.44 -2.15
CA VAL A 318 7.57 24.80 -2.46
C VAL A 318 8.00 24.08 -3.73
N GLN A 319 8.51 24.85 -4.68
CA GLN A 319 9.14 24.35 -5.89
C GLN A 319 10.63 24.21 -5.65
N TRP A 320 11.21 23.17 -6.23
CA TRP A 320 12.64 23.03 -6.23
C TRP A 320 13.18 22.54 -7.56
N SER A 321 14.39 22.98 -7.91
CA SER A 321 14.98 22.71 -9.22
C SER A 321 16.50 22.87 -9.24
N GLU A 322 17.16 22.00 -10.00
CA GLU A 322 18.56 22.15 -10.39
C GLU A 322 18.73 22.98 -11.68
N PHE A 323 17.65 23.30 -12.38
CA PHE A 323 17.70 24.27 -13.47
C PHE A 323 17.87 25.68 -12.91
N ALA A 324 18.78 26.44 -13.51
CA ALA A 324 19.05 27.81 -13.06
C ALA A 324 17.88 28.74 -13.36
N ASP A 325 17.25 28.61 -14.52
CA ASP A 325 16.16 29.48 -14.97
C ASP A 325 15.41 28.81 -16.13
N TRP A 326 14.36 29.49 -16.62
CA TRP A 326 13.61 29.02 -17.78
C TRP A 326 14.43 29.00 -19.08
N GLY A 327 15.50 29.80 -19.17
CA GLY A 327 16.44 29.75 -20.29
C GLY A 327 17.28 28.46 -20.27
N ASP A 328 17.66 27.98 -19.09
CA ASP A 328 18.33 26.68 -18.91
C ASP A 328 17.42 25.50 -19.26
N VAL A 329 16.13 25.61 -18.93
CA VAL A 329 15.11 24.65 -19.40
C VAL A 329 15.00 24.68 -20.93
N ALA A 330 14.91 25.86 -21.54
CA ALA A 330 14.81 26.00 -22.99
C ALA A 330 16.03 25.40 -23.72
N ARG A 331 17.24 25.68 -23.25
CA ARG A 331 18.49 25.10 -23.81
C ARG A 331 18.55 23.58 -23.66
N TRP A 332 18.04 23.04 -22.55
CA TRP A 332 17.93 21.60 -22.37
C TRP A 332 16.95 20.95 -23.35
N ALA A 333 15.84 21.63 -23.66
CA ALA A 333 14.77 21.10 -24.50
C ALA A 333 15.04 21.26 -26.01
N GLU A 334 15.89 22.20 -26.43
CA GLU A 334 16.20 22.49 -27.84
C GLU A 334 16.58 21.28 -28.72
N PRO A 335 17.33 20.26 -28.24
CA PRO A 335 17.70 19.09 -29.05
C PRO A 335 16.70 17.92 -29.00
N LEU A 336 15.60 18.01 -28.24
CA LEU A 336 14.61 16.92 -28.06
C LEU A 336 13.56 16.87 -29.17
#